data_AF-A0A4T0EGX1-F1
#
_entry.id   AF-A0A4T0EGX1-F1
#
_cell.length_a   1.000
_cell.length_b   1.000
_cell.length_c   1.000
_cell.angle_alpha   90.00
_cell.angle_beta   90.00
_cell.angle_gamma   90.00
#
_symmetry.space_group_name_H-M   'P 1'
#
loop_
_entity.id
_entity.type
_entity.pdbx_description
1 polymer ?
#
loop_
_entity_poly.entity_id
_entity_poly.type
_entity_poly.pdbx_seq_one_letter_code
_entity_poly.pdbx_strand_id
1 'polypeptide(L)'
;MKKTWPWRVLISLYVLGDYLDAQVVRIAAVDAMILGHEKSGLMTFDDIDFAFANTSLDSKLRELLVHITTYNLDIGSTAREDLIGMPNEFLVGVSMTVFRKLPNRQCRSCYQKALSWVQQADAIPAHFHEPQDGPPWQTLNACYYHEHSTEEEKRDRAARVAREKVLEGREQDRNRG
;
A
#
# COMPACT_ATOMS: atom_id res chain seq x y z
N MET A 1 15.53 -6.61 -17.36
CA MET A 1 14.95 -5.49 -16.60
C MET A 1 13.57 -5.21 -17.21
N LYS A 2 12.46 -5.63 -16.58
CA LYS A 2 11.10 -5.33 -17.09
C LYS A 2 10.86 -3.83 -16.86
N LYS A 3 10.58 -3.06 -17.92
CA LYS A 3 10.20 -1.64 -17.81
C LYS A 3 8.89 -1.56 -17.03
N THR A 4 8.93 -0.99 -15.82
CA THR A 4 7.72 -0.62 -15.08
C THR A 4 7.22 0.72 -15.60
N TRP A 5 5.91 0.98 -15.46
CA TRP A 5 5.33 2.26 -15.82
C TRP A 5 5.73 3.34 -14.80
N PRO A 6 5.92 4.60 -15.22
CA PRO A 6 6.19 5.70 -14.29
C PRO A 6 5.04 5.90 -13.29
N TRP A 7 5.37 6.30 -12.06
CA TRP A 7 4.40 6.55 -10.98
C TRP A 7 3.29 7.52 -11.40
N ARG A 8 3.66 8.67 -11.98
CA ARG A 8 2.70 9.65 -12.49
C ARG A 8 1.65 9.05 -13.41
N VAL A 9 2.05 8.13 -14.29
CA VAL A 9 1.13 7.50 -15.25
C VAL A 9 0.16 6.58 -14.52
N LEU A 10 0.64 5.74 -13.61
CA LEU A 10 -0.21 4.84 -12.84
C LEU A 10 -1.21 5.60 -11.94
N ILE A 11 -0.75 6.67 -11.30
CA ILE A 11 -1.60 7.56 -10.50
C ILE A 11 -2.65 8.25 -11.38
N SER A 12 -2.25 8.77 -12.54
CA SER A 12 -3.18 9.43 -13.48
C SER A 12 -4.23 8.45 -14.02
N LEU A 13 -3.85 7.20 -14.29
CA LEU A 13 -4.78 6.16 -14.70
C LEU A 13 -5.78 5.82 -13.59
N TYR A 14 -5.32 5.77 -12.33
CA TYR A 14 -6.21 5.59 -11.20
C TYR A 14 -7.21 6.75 -11.09
N VAL A 15 -6.73 8.00 -11.11
CA VAL A 15 -7.57 9.21 -11.05
C VAL A 15 -8.60 9.24 -12.18
N LEU A 16 -8.18 8.93 -13.42
CA LEU A 16 -9.09 8.83 -14.55
C LEU A 16 -10.12 7.72 -14.36
N GLY A 17 -9.69 6.57 -13.85
CA GLY A 17 -10.57 5.46 -13.51
C GLY A 17 -11.59 5.83 -12.43
N ASP A 18 -11.21 6.65 -11.46
CA ASP A 18 -12.11 7.17 -10.42
C ASP A 18 -13.14 8.13 -11.00
N TYR A 19 -12.69 9.09 -11.82
CA TYR A 19 -13.56 10.05 -12.49
C TYR A 19 -14.60 9.41 -13.41
N LEU A 20 -14.22 8.33 -14.10
CA LEU A 20 -15.10 7.60 -15.04
C LEU A 20 -15.89 6.47 -14.36
N ASP A 21 -15.76 6.28 -13.05
CA ASP A 21 -16.29 5.11 -12.32
C ASP A 21 -15.88 3.76 -12.93
N ALA A 22 -14.67 3.72 -13.51
CA ALA A 22 -14.09 2.55 -14.15
C ALA A 22 -13.27 1.73 -13.15
N GLN A 23 -13.95 0.96 -12.30
CA GLN A 23 -13.35 0.13 -11.25
C GLN A 23 -12.20 -0.76 -11.75
N VAL A 24 -12.35 -1.40 -12.93
CA VAL A 24 -11.32 -2.27 -13.51
C VAL A 24 -10.00 -1.52 -13.75
N VAL A 25 -10.07 -0.24 -14.15
CA VAL A 25 -8.89 0.59 -14.40
C VAL A 25 -8.21 0.97 -13.08
N ARG A 26 -8.99 1.40 -12.07
CA ARG A 26 -8.48 1.71 -10.73
C ARG A 26 -7.73 0.53 -10.13
N ILE A 27 -8.33 -0.65 -10.23
CA ILE A 27 -7.72 -1.87 -9.73
C ILE A 27 -6.43 -2.21 -10.50
N ALA A 28 -6.45 -2.20 -11.83
CA ALA A 28 -5.25 -2.53 -12.61
C ALA A 28 -4.09 -1.56 -12.31
N ALA A 29 -4.37 -0.28 -12.07
CA ALA A 29 -3.39 0.71 -11.67
C ALA A 29 -2.79 0.38 -10.28
N VAL A 30 -3.63 0.06 -9.29
CA VAL A 30 -3.21 -0.35 -7.95
C VAL A 30 -2.35 -1.62 -7.99
N ASP A 31 -2.81 -2.65 -8.69
CA ASP A 31 -2.06 -3.91 -8.87
C ASP A 31 -0.68 -3.64 -9.50
N ALA A 32 -0.61 -2.78 -10.52
CA ALA A 32 0.64 -2.41 -11.16
C ALA A 32 1.59 -1.64 -10.22
N MET A 33 1.06 -0.74 -9.38
CA MET A 33 1.85 -0.02 -8.37
C MET A 33 2.39 -0.99 -7.32
N ILE A 34 1.55 -1.90 -6.79
CA ILE A 34 1.97 -2.91 -5.81
C ILE A 34 3.05 -3.83 -6.38
N LEU A 35 2.89 -4.33 -7.60
CA LEU A 35 3.87 -5.23 -8.22
C LEU A 35 5.16 -4.51 -8.65
N GLY A 36 5.04 -3.22 -8.99
CA GLY A 36 6.11 -2.45 -9.60
C GLY A 36 6.97 -1.67 -8.61
N HIS A 37 6.45 -1.28 -7.45
CA HIS A 37 7.07 -0.25 -6.61
C HIS A 37 8.49 -0.60 -6.14
N GLU A 38 8.79 -1.86 -5.82
CA GLU A 38 10.13 -2.28 -5.39
C GLU A 38 11.18 -2.19 -6.51
N LYS A 39 10.74 -2.19 -7.78
CA LYS A 39 11.60 -2.21 -8.98
C LYS A 39 11.49 -0.93 -9.81
N SER A 40 10.52 -0.08 -9.49
CA SER A 40 10.28 1.18 -10.19
C SER A 40 11.23 2.26 -9.68
N GLY A 41 11.43 3.30 -10.47
CA GLY A 41 12.13 4.50 -10.01
C GLY A 41 11.44 5.11 -8.78
N LEU A 42 12.16 5.97 -8.06
CA LEU A 42 11.66 6.67 -6.87
C LEU A 42 10.36 7.41 -7.21
N MET A 43 9.30 7.09 -6.46
CA MET A 43 8.09 7.91 -6.39
C MET A 43 8.45 9.28 -5.85
N THR A 44 8.00 10.34 -6.52
CA THR A 44 8.33 11.72 -6.13
C THR A 44 7.27 12.30 -5.20
N PHE A 45 7.62 13.33 -4.43
CA PHE A 45 6.65 14.06 -3.62
C PHE A 45 5.58 14.76 -4.48
N ASP A 46 5.95 15.23 -5.68
CA ASP A 46 4.99 15.77 -6.65
C ASP A 46 3.95 14.73 -7.10
N ASP A 47 4.31 13.44 -7.14
CA ASP A 47 3.39 12.37 -7.51
C ASP A 47 2.35 12.16 -6.39
N ILE A 48 2.78 12.24 -5.14
CA ILE A 48 1.92 12.17 -3.96
C ILE A 48 0.99 13.38 -3.91
N ASP A 49 1.53 14.59 -4.06
CA ASP A 49 0.74 15.83 -4.03
C ASP A 49 -0.38 15.78 -5.09
N PHE A 50 -0.05 15.37 -6.31
CA PHE A 50 -1.04 15.20 -7.37
C PHE A 50 -2.10 14.15 -7.04
N ALA A 51 -1.73 13.00 -6.48
CA ALA A 51 -2.71 12.00 -6.08
C ALA A 51 -3.68 12.55 -5.02
N PHE A 52 -3.17 13.29 -4.04
CA PHE A 52 -3.97 13.89 -2.97
C PHE A 52 -4.79 15.10 -3.44
N ALA A 53 -4.37 15.81 -4.48
CA ALA A 53 -5.17 16.88 -5.07
C ALA A 53 -6.34 16.35 -5.93
N ASN A 54 -6.25 15.12 -6.46
CA ASN A 54 -7.15 14.61 -7.49
C ASN A 54 -7.95 13.35 -7.12
N THR A 55 -7.96 12.96 -5.85
CA THR A 55 -8.76 11.81 -5.36
C THR A 55 -9.64 12.22 -4.18
N SER A 56 -10.61 11.39 -3.78
CA SER A 56 -11.37 11.60 -2.55
C SER A 56 -10.53 11.31 -1.29
N LEU A 57 -10.98 11.81 -0.13
CA LEU A 57 -10.33 11.53 1.17
C LEU A 57 -10.28 10.03 1.48
N ASP A 58 -11.28 9.28 1.03
CA ASP A 58 -11.47 7.87 1.33
C ASP A 58 -10.73 6.96 0.32
N SER A 59 -9.98 7.56 -0.61
CA SER A 59 -9.36 6.87 -1.73
C SER A 59 -8.35 5.82 -1.30
N LYS A 60 -8.50 4.61 -1.84
CA LYS A 60 -7.53 3.51 -1.67
C LYS A 60 -6.16 3.81 -2.27
N LEU A 61 -6.07 4.71 -3.25
CA LEU A 61 -4.78 5.17 -3.73
C LEU A 61 -4.02 5.95 -2.66
N ARG A 62 -4.66 6.92 -1.99
CA ARG A 62 -4.00 7.71 -0.93
C ARG A 62 -3.45 6.80 0.17
N GLU A 63 -4.24 5.82 0.57
CA GLU A 63 -3.86 4.81 1.56
C GLU A 63 -2.66 3.97 1.10
N LEU A 64 -2.65 3.51 -0.16
CA LEU A 64 -1.52 2.81 -0.74
C LEU A 64 -0.24 3.64 -0.73
N LEU A 65 -0.31 4.92 -1.14
CA LEU A 65 0.86 5.80 -1.20
C LEU A 65 1.45 6.03 0.19
N VAL A 66 0.60 6.28 1.21
CA VAL A 66 1.04 6.39 2.61
C VAL A 66 1.78 5.13 3.05
N HIS A 67 1.24 3.95 2.75
CA HIS A 67 1.89 2.70 3.14
C HIS A 67 3.21 2.48 2.38
N ILE A 68 3.25 2.71 1.06
CA ILE A 68 4.47 2.57 0.24
C ILE A 68 5.57 3.50 0.76
N THR A 69 5.25 4.76 1.03
CA THR A 69 6.17 5.70 1.66
C THR A 69 6.63 5.17 3.02
N THR A 70 5.73 4.75 3.89
CA THR A 70 6.07 4.39 5.27
C THR A 70 6.87 3.09 5.41
N TYR A 71 6.62 2.11 4.54
CA TYR A 71 7.30 0.83 4.61
C TYR A 71 8.59 0.77 3.78
N ASN A 72 8.70 1.55 2.70
CA ASN A 72 9.88 1.53 1.83
C ASN A 72 10.85 2.70 2.03
N LEU A 73 10.36 3.87 2.49
CA LEU A 73 11.25 4.98 2.79
C LEU A 73 11.65 4.93 4.27
N ASP A 74 12.93 5.16 4.51
CA ASP A 74 13.40 5.49 5.85
C ASP A 74 13.04 6.94 6.15
N ILE A 75 11.82 7.13 6.66
CA ILE A 75 11.29 8.46 7.00
C ILE A 75 12.19 9.17 8.02
N GLY A 76 12.90 8.41 8.88
CA GLY A 76 13.84 8.98 9.85
C GLY A 76 15.06 9.65 9.22
N SER A 77 15.39 9.32 7.96
CA SER A 77 16.48 9.93 7.19
C SER A 77 16.00 10.81 6.02
N THR A 78 14.69 10.97 5.86
CA THR A 78 14.12 11.90 4.87
C THR A 78 14.37 13.34 5.33
N ALA A 79 14.88 14.19 4.44
CA ALA A 79 15.14 15.59 4.78
C ALA A 79 13.83 16.27 5.15
N ARG A 80 13.85 17.05 6.24
CA ARG A 80 12.65 17.76 6.72
C ARG A 80 12.09 18.67 5.62
N GLU A 81 12.98 19.28 4.85
CA GLU A 81 12.70 20.17 3.73
C GLU A 81 11.86 19.48 2.65
N ASP A 82 12.07 18.19 2.42
CA ASP A 82 11.33 17.41 1.43
C ASP A 82 9.88 17.11 1.86
N LEU A 83 9.59 17.21 3.16
CA LEU A 83 8.25 17.05 3.72
C LEU A 83 7.50 18.39 3.83
N ILE A 84 8.18 19.52 3.66
CA ILE A 84 7.56 20.85 3.70
C ILE A 84 6.68 21.03 2.46
N GLY A 85 5.42 21.39 2.68
CA GLY A 85 4.45 21.61 1.60
C GLY A 85 3.68 20.36 1.19
N MET A 86 3.98 19.20 1.77
CA MET A 86 3.19 17.99 1.57
C MET A 86 1.75 18.14 2.09
N PRO A 87 0.76 17.47 1.48
CA PRO A 87 -0.60 17.44 1.98
C PRO A 87 -0.68 17.02 3.45
N ASN A 88 -1.46 17.74 4.25
CA ASN A 88 -1.59 17.48 5.68
C ASN A 88 -2.11 16.06 5.95
N GLU A 89 -3.07 15.60 5.15
CA GLU A 89 -3.66 14.27 5.26
C GLU A 89 -2.63 13.18 5.01
N PHE A 90 -1.70 13.41 4.07
CA PHE A 90 -0.59 12.51 3.81
C PHE A 90 0.36 12.45 5.01
N LEU A 91 0.77 13.59 5.55
CA LEU A 91 1.69 13.66 6.70
C LEU A 91 1.08 13.04 7.96
N VAL A 92 -0.22 13.26 8.20
CA VAL A 92 -0.97 12.61 9.29
C VAL A 92 -1.01 11.10 9.07
N GLY A 93 -1.35 10.66 7.86
CA GLY A 93 -1.37 9.23 7.52
C GLY A 93 -0.03 8.56 7.76
N VAL A 94 1.05 9.14 7.24
CA VAL A 94 2.43 8.66 7.44
C VAL A 94 2.79 8.60 8.93
N SER A 95 2.52 9.67 9.67
CA SER A 95 2.82 9.73 11.11
C SER A 95 2.08 8.62 11.87
N MET A 96 0.78 8.47 11.62
CA MET A 96 -0.05 7.45 12.26
C MET A 96 0.43 6.04 11.93
N THR A 97 0.81 5.77 10.68
CA THR A 97 1.36 4.47 10.27
C THR A 97 2.73 4.22 10.89
N VAL A 98 3.63 5.21 10.93
CA VAL A 98 4.96 5.10 11.57
C VAL A 98 4.83 4.79 13.06
N PHE A 99 3.95 5.48 13.79
CA PHE A 99 3.76 5.25 15.23
C PHE A 99 3.22 3.86 15.56
N ARG A 100 2.53 3.21 14.60
CA ARG A 100 1.94 1.88 14.77
C ARG A 100 2.85 0.77 14.26
N LYS A 101 3.74 1.07 13.30
CA LYS A 101 4.78 0.18 12.83
C LYS A 101 5.73 -0.18 13.98
N LEU A 102 6.03 -1.46 14.12
CA LEU A 102 7.05 -1.94 15.03
C LEU A 102 8.42 -1.61 14.44
N PRO A 103 9.29 -0.91 15.18
CA PRO A 103 10.63 -0.62 14.72
C PRO A 103 11.37 -1.90 14.36
N ASN A 104 12.07 -1.86 13.22
CA ASN A 104 12.82 -2.97 12.63
C ASN A 104 13.91 -3.53 13.58
N ARG A 105 14.23 -2.81 14.67
CA ARG A 105 15.18 -3.22 15.72
C ARG A 105 14.58 -2.91 17.09
N GLN A 106 14.01 -3.92 17.74
CA GLN A 106 13.62 -3.87 19.15
C GLN A 106 14.09 -5.13 19.86
N CYS A 107 14.40 -5.02 21.16
CA CYS A 107 14.56 -6.21 21.99
C CYS A 107 13.18 -6.86 22.21
N ARG A 108 13.17 -8.17 22.49
CA ARG A 108 11.93 -8.97 22.62
C ARG A 108 10.93 -8.39 23.63
N SER A 109 11.40 -7.80 24.72
CA SER A 109 10.55 -7.19 25.75
C SER A 109 9.91 -5.87 25.29
N CYS A 110 10.62 -5.04 24.53
CA CYS A 110 10.06 -3.83 23.92
C CYS A 110 9.03 -4.17 22.84
N TYR A 111 9.30 -5.20 22.04
CA TYR A 111 8.36 -5.70 21.02
C TYR A 111 7.03 -6.17 21.64
N GLN A 112 7.11 -7.00 22.69
CA GLN A 112 5.91 -7.50 23.38
C GLN A 112 5.10 -6.38 24.04
N LYS A 113 5.77 -5.36 24.60
CA LYS A 113 5.09 -4.17 25.13
C LYS A 113 4.40 -3.40 24.02
N ALA A 114 5.08 -3.07 22.93
CA ALA A 114 4.46 -2.32 21.83
C ALA A 114 3.19 -3.01 21.28
N LEU A 115 3.25 -4.33 21.08
CA LEU A 115 2.08 -5.12 20.65
C LEU A 115 0.88 -4.99 21.60
N SER A 116 1.08 -4.95 22.92
CA SER A 116 -0.02 -4.85 23.87
C SER A 116 -0.72 -3.49 23.83
N TRP A 117 0.00 -2.41 23.46
CA TRP A 117 -0.57 -1.07 23.33
C TRP A 117 -1.40 -0.93 22.05
N VAL A 118 -0.93 -1.52 20.93
CA VAL A 118 -1.67 -1.51 19.66
C VAL A 118 -2.99 -2.27 19.77
N GLN A 119 -3.03 -3.37 20.52
CA GLN A 119 -4.24 -4.17 20.72
C GLN A 119 -5.33 -3.49 21.58
N GLN A 120 -5.02 -2.40 22.28
CA GLN A 120 -5.91 -1.74 23.24
C GLN A 120 -6.58 -0.46 22.73
N ALA A 121 -6.27 0.01 21.52
CA ALA A 121 -6.89 1.24 21.01
C ALA A 121 -8.25 0.94 20.34
N ASP A 122 -9.31 1.66 20.73
CA ASP A 122 -10.68 1.45 20.23
C ASP A 122 -10.98 2.14 18.89
N ALA A 123 -10.12 3.07 18.45
CA ALA A 123 -10.28 3.86 17.23
C ALA A 123 -9.24 3.48 16.15
N ILE A 124 -9.26 2.20 15.78
CA ILE A 124 -8.29 1.61 14.86
C ILE A 124 -8.99 1.35 13.51
N PRO A 125 -8.55 1.99 12.40
CA PRO A 125 -8.99 1.57 11.07
C PRO A 125 -8.70 0.08 10.86
N ALA A 126 -9.62 -0.66 10.25
CA ALA A 126 -9.69 -2.13 10.29
C ALA A 126 -8.37 -2.89 10.00
N HIS A 127 -7.46 -2.30 9.22
CA HIS A 127 -6.16 -2.88 8.86
C HIS A 127 -5.09 -2.86 9.94
N PHE A 128 -5.27 -2.04 10.96
CA PHE A 128 -4.34 -1.91 12.08
C PHE A 128 -4.67 -2.87 13.24
N HIS A 129 -5.72 -3.69 13.12
CA HIS A 129 -6.04 -4.75 14.08
C HIS A 129 -5.30 -6.07 13.80
N GLU A 130 -4.57 -6.17 12.68
CA GLU A 130 -3.85 -7.40 12.36
C GLU A 130 -2.60 -7.54 13.24
N PRO A 131 -2.38 -8.69 13.90
CA PRO A 131 -1.26 -8.90 14.82
C PRO A 131 0.13 -8.95 14.15
N GLN A 132 0.17 -8.79 12.82
CA GLN A 132 1.37 -8.82 12.02
C GLN A 132 1.72 -7.38 11.65
N ASP A 133 2.86 -6.88 12.12
CA ASP A 133 3.41 -5.64 11.58
C ASP A 133 4.15 -5.92 10.28
N GLY A 134 3.69 -5.30 9.20
CA GLY A 134 4.24 -5.46 7.87
C GLY A 134 3.43 -4.66 6.85
N PRO A 135 3.99 -4.37 5.67
CA PRO A 135 3.26 -3.66 4.64
C PRO A 135 2.03 -4.46 4.20
N PRO A 136 0.84 -3.83 4.08
CA PRO A 136 -0.38 -4.55 3.75
C PRO A 136 -0.31 -5.36 2.46
N TRP A 137 0.43 -4.92 1.45
CA TRP A 137 0.54 -5.69 0.21
C TRP A 137 1.32 -7.02 0.32
N GLN A 138 2.07 -7.24 1.41
CA GLN A 138 2.78 -8.50 1.64
C GLN A 138 1.96 -9.52 2.43
N THR A 139 1.13 -9.04 3.38
CA THR A 139 0.44 -9.87 4.37
C THR A 139 -1.06 -9.93 4.18
N LEU A 140 -1.69 -8.86 3.67
CA LEU A 140 -3.13 -8.79 3.49
C LEU A 140 -3.58 -9.36 2.14
N ASN A 141 -4.82 -9.87 2.13
CA ASN A 141 -5.52 -10.31 0.92
C ASN A 141 -5.35 -9.26 -0.19
N ALA A 142 -5.10 -9.71 -1.42
CA ALA A 142 -4.90 -8.85 -2.60
C ALA A 142 -6.03 -7.84 -2.85
N CYS A 143 -7.14 -7.93 -2.13
CA CYS A 143 -8.27 -7.02 -2.18
C CYS A 143 -8.13 -5.77 -1.31
N TYR A 144 -7.10 -5.65 -0.47
CA TYR A 144 -7.00 -4.59 0.55
C TYR A 144 -7.15 -3.15 -0.02
N TYR A 145 -6.46 -2.90 -1.14
CA TYR A 145 -6.46 -1.61 -1.83
C TYR A 145 -7.50 -1.52 -2.95
N HIS A 146 -8.42 -2.48 -3.02
CA HIS A 146 -9.47 -2.52 -4.03
C HIS A 146 -10.80 -2.16 -3.40
N GLU A 147 -11.49 -1.20 -4.01
CA GLU A 147 -12.91 -1.00 -3.74
C GLU A 147 -13.68 -2.12 -4.42
N HIS A 148 -14.51 -2.80 -3.65
CA HIS A 148 -15.38 -3.87 -4.12
C HIS A 148 -16.83 -3.45 -3.90
N SER A 149 -17.63 -3.55 -4.95
CA SER A 149 -19.05 -3.21 -4.91
C SER A 149 -19.83 -4.29 -4.17
N THR A 150 -19.31 -5.52 -4.14
CA THR A 150 -19.90 -6.67 -3.46
C THR A 150 -18.85 -7.57 -2.78
N GLU A 151 -19.25 -8.29 -1.72
CA GLU A 151 -18.40 -9.31 -1.10
C GLU A 151 -18.13 -10.51 -2.02
N GLU A 152 -18.99 -10.74 -3.03
CA GLU A 152 -18.79 -11.76 -4.05
C GLU A 152 -17.61 -11.41 -4.97
N GLU A 153 -17.54 -10.17 -5.46
CA GLU A 153 -16.39 -9.66 -6.24
C GLU A 153 -15.06 -9.81 -5.48
N LYS A 154 -15.08 -9.54 -4.17
CA LYS A 154 -13.93 -9.69 -3.29
C LYS A 154 -13.48 -11.15 -3.18
N ARG A 155 -14.42 -12.09 -3.02
CA ARG A 155 -14.13 -13.54 -2.99
C ARG A 155 -13.60 -14.05 -4.32
N ASP A 156 -14.21 -13.64 -5.43
CA ASP A 156 -13.81 -14.06 -6.77
C ASP A 156 -12.40 -13.59 -7.14
N ARG A 157 -12.07 -12.34 -6.78
CA ARG A 157 -10.71 -11.82 -6.92
C ARG A 157 -9.73 -12.59 -6.05
N ALA A 158 -10.04 -12.79 -4.77
CA ALA A 158 -9.16 -13.54 -3.87
C ALA A 158 -8.89 -14.96 -4.40
N ALA A 159 -9.92 -15.63 -4.93
CA ALA A 159 -9.79 -16.93 -5.57
C ALA A 159 -8.94 -16.89 -6.85
N ARG A 160 -9.07 -15.85 -7.68
CA ARG A 160 -8.24 -15.67 -8.88
C ARG A 160 -6.77 -15.48 -8.52
N VAL A 161 -6.46 -14.59 -7.58
CA VAL A 161 -5.09 -14.34 -7.14
C VAL A 161 -4.46 -15.59 -6.51
N ALA A 162 -5.23 -16.35 -5.73
CA ALA A 162 -4.75 -17.62 -5.18
C ALA A 162 -4.39 -18.63 -6.30
N ARG A 163 -5.20 -18.70 -7.37
CA ARG A 163 -4.92 -19.56 -8.54
C ARG A 163 -3.65 -19.11 -9.27
N GLU A 164 -3.47 -17.81 -9.50
CA GLU A 164 -2.28 -17.26 -10.16
C GLU A 164 -1.00 -17.56 -9.37
N LYS A 165 -0.99 -17.37 -8.04
CA LYS A 165 0.15 -17.71 -7.19
C LYS A 165 0.53 -19.20 -7.26
N VAL A 166 -0.46 -20.10 -7.33
CA VAL A 166 -0.20 -21.55 -7.47
C VAL A 166 0.41 -21.87 -8.84
N LEU A 167 -0.02 -21.17 -9.90
CA LEU A 167 0.53 -21.35 -11.24
C LEU A 167 1.98 -20.83 -11.33
N GLU A 168 2.27 -19.64 -10.79
CA GLU A 168 3.62 -19.08 -10.75
C GLU A 168 4.60 -19.96 -9.95
N GLY A 169 4.18 -20.51 -8.81
CA GLY A 169 5.00 -21.43 -8.03
C GLY A 169 5.36 -22.70 -8.81
N ARG A 170 4.39 -23.29 -9.52
CA ARG A 170 4.63 -24.46 -10.39
C ARG A 170 5.58 -24.16 -11.55
N GLU A 171 5.55 -22.94 -12.07
CA GLU A 171 6.41 -22.51 -13.17
C GLU A 171 7.85 -22.22 -12.69
N GLN A 172 8.00 -21.66 -11.49
CA GLN A 172 9.31 -21.51 -10.84
C GLN A 172 9.95 -22.86 -10.50
N ASP A 173 9.16 -23.84 -10.03
CA ASP A 173 9.66 -25.19 -9.74
C ASP A 173 10.12 -25.93 -11.00
N ARG A 174 9.41 -25.76 -12.13
CA ARG A 174 9.83 -26.30 -13.43
C ARG A 174 11.11 -25.69 -13.98
N ASN A 175 11.35 -24.40 -13.70
CA ASN A 175 12.56 -23.70 -14.16
C ASN A 175 13.78 -23.93 -13.25
N ARG A 176 13.61 -24.63 -12.11
CA ARG A 176 14.67 -25.00 -11.16
C ARG A 176 15.16 -26.44 -11.27
N GLY A 177 14.44 -27.30 -11.99
CA GLY A 177 14.84 -28.67 -12.32
C GLY A 177 15.51 -28.74 -13.69
#